data_AF-A0A1Z9NM14-F1
#
_entry.id   AF-A0A1Z9NM14-F1
#
_cell.length_a   1.000
_cell.length_b   1.000
_cell.length_c   1.000
_cell.angle_alpha   90.00
_cell.angle_beta   90.00
_cell.angle_gamma   90.00
#
_symmetry.space_group_name_H-M   'P 1'
#
loop_
_entity.id
_entity.type
_entity.pdbx_description
1 polymer ?
#
loop_
_entity_poly.entity_id
_entity_poly.type
_entity_poly.pdbx_seq_one_letter_code
_entity_poly.pdbx_strand_id
1 'polypeptide(L)'
;MSNLNFFITTFFCICINYLLLRANIWFVFPDIFLLHLLVLATTNTTYPKVYIFILNGFFIDIFFYEIIGPYTITFFIAGIFLAFSLVRWQQRSLLIQFVLIAVTSLLLNSFIGIQEGFAFVENRAVISTILLIIIWVLIFLYQRDKWLKNI
;
A
#
# COMPACT_ATOMS: atom_id res chain seq x y z
N MET A 1 12.68 3.01 -13.24
CA MET A 1 12.93 4.22 -12.41
C MET A 1 14.39 4.30 -12.00
N SER A 2 15.00 5.49 -11.98
CA SER A 2 16.32 5.66 -11.33
C SER A 2 16.17 5.59 -9.80
N ASN A 3 17.22 5.18 -9.09
CA ASN A 3 17.21 5.12 -7.62
C ASN A 3 16.93 6.50 -7.00
N LEU A 4 17.51 7.55 -7.58
CA LEU A 4 17.31 8.93 -7.14
C LEU A 4 15.84 9.35 -7.27
N ASN A 5 15.20 9.03 -8.40
CA ASN A 5 13.79 9.37 -8.61
C ASN A 5 12.90 8.65 -7.60
N PHE A 6 13.17 7.37 -7.30
CA PHE A 6 12.42 6.62 -6.31
C PHE A 6 12.57 7.19 -4.90
N PHE A 7 13.76 7.67 -4.55
CA PHE A 7 13.98 8.38 -3.30
C PHE A 7 13.17 9.68 -3.24
N ILE A 8 13.25 10.52 -4.30
CA ILE A 8 12.55 11.81 -4.38
C ILE A 8 11.04 11.63 -4.29
N THR A 9 10.46 10.67 -5.02
CA THR A 9 9.01 10.43 -4.98
C THR A 9 8.56 9.88 -3.62
N THR A 10 9.37 9.02 -2.99
CA THR A 10 9.09 8.57 -1.62
C THR A 10 9.12 9.73 -0.63
N PHE A 11 10.10 10.63 -0.74
CA PHE A 11 10.18 11.83 0.09
C PHE A 11 8.96 12.74 -0.11
N PHE A 12 8.50 12.91 -1.35
CA PHE A 12 7.28 13.64 -1.62
C PHE A 12 6.04 12.99 -0.97
N CYS A 13 5.94 11.65 -1.01
CA CYS A 13 4.90 10.91 -0.30
C CYS A 13 4.94 11.12 1.22
N ILE A 14 6.14 11.18 1.82
CA ILE A 14 6.33 11.53 3.24
C ILE A 14 5.74 12.91 3.53
N CYS A 15 6.05 13.92 2.71
CA CYS A 15 5.52 15.27 2.88
C CYS A 15 3.98 15.31 2.76
N ILE A 16 3.40 14.62 1.76
CA ILE A 16 1.94 14.55 1.60
C ILE A 16 1.30 13.86 2.80
N ASN A 17 1.86 12.73 3.25
CA ASN A 17 1.29 11.98 4.37
C ASN A 17 1.31 12.82 5.66
N TYR A 18 2.37 13.58 5.90
CA TYR A 18 2.43 14.54 7.00
C TYR A 18 1.33 15.61 6.92
N LEU A 19 1.06 16.15 5.73
CA LEU A 19 -0.04 17.12 5.53
C LEU A 19 -1.41 16.49 5.77
N LEU A 20 -1.65 15.25 5.33
CA LEU A 20 -2.91 14.53 5.56
C LEU A 20 -3.15 14.24 7.04
N LEU A 21 -2.10 13.83 7.77
CA LEU A 21 -2.15 13.62 9.21
C LEU A 21 -2.51 14.93 9.92
N ARG A 22 -1.85 16.04 9.54
CA ARG A 22 -2.10 17.36 10.14
C ARG A 22 -3.51 17.90 9.83
N ALA A 23 -4.04 17.62 8.64
CA ALA A 23 -5.40 17.99 8.26
C ALA A 23 -6.47 17.09 8.88
N ASN A 24 -6.08 16.00 9.56
CA ASN A 24 -6.96 14.95 10.05
C ASN A 24 -7.87 14.37 8.95
N ILE A 25 -7.34 14.15 7.74
CA ILE A 25 -8.06 13.52 6.60
C ILE A 25 -7.47 12.15 6.27
N TRP A 26 -6.33 11.80 6.89
CA TRP A 26 -5.59 10.57 6.66
C TRP A 26 -6.43 9.30 6.75
N PHE A 27 -7.47 9.27 7.60
CA PHE A 27 -8.35 8.10 7.76
C PHE A 27 -9.22 7.81 6.53
N VAL A 28 -9.49 8.79 5.66
CA VAL A 28 -10.27 8.57 4.41
C VAL A 28 -9.36 8.05 3.30
N PHE A 29 -8.09 8.45 3.33
CA PHE A 29 -7.18 8.19 2.23
C PHE A 29 -6.58 6.79 2.33
N PRO A 30 -6.49 6.03 1.22
CA PRO A 30 -5.67 4.82 1.17
C PRO A 30 -4.21 5.20 1.43
N ASP A 31 -3.49 4.27 2.05
CA ASP A 31 -2.08 4.42 2.39
C ASP A 31 -1.26 4.91 1.18
N ILE A 32 -0.71 6.11 1.29
CA ILE A 32 0.03 6.79 0.22
C ILE A 32 1.28 6.01 -0.16
N PHE A 33 1.94 5.34 0.79
CA PHE A 33 3.17 4.59 0.51
C PHE A 33 2.88 3.32 -0.27
N LEU A 34 1.77 2.64 0.05
CA LEU A 34 1.27 1.52 -0.74
C LEU A 34 0.83 1.96 -2.14
N LEU A 35 0.12 3.09 -2.25
CA LEU A 35 -0.22 3.68 -3.56
C LEU A 35 1.03 4.00 -4.38
N HIS A 36 2.06 4.55 -3.75
CA HIS A 36 3.33 4.86 -4.42
C HIS A 36 4.01 3.59 -4.95
N LEU A 37 4.05 2.50 -4.16
CA LEU A 37 4.54 1.20 -4.63
C LEU A 37 3.74 0.66 -5.82
N LEU A 38 2.43 0.87 -5.82
CA LEU A 38 1.52 0.46 -6.90
C LEU A 38 1.78 1.27 -8.18
N VAL A 39 1.92 2.59 -8.07
CA VAL A 39 2.34 3.45 -9.20
C VAL A 39 3.70 3.00 -9.72
N LEU A 40 4.63 2.68 -8.83
CA LEU A 40 5.94 2.19 -9.23
C LEU A 40 5.85 0.88 -10.01
N ALA A 41 5.04 -0.07 -9.52
CA ALA A 41 4.80 -1.37 -10.13
C ALA A 41 4.05 -1.31 -11.48
N THR A 42 3.26 -0.26 -11.72
CA THR A 42 2.50 -0.11 -12.98
C THR A 42 3.29 0.60 -14.06
N THR A 43 4.02 1.66 -13.67
CA THR A 43 4.60 2.61 -14.62
C THR A 43 6.02 2.25 -15.04
N ASN A 44 6.74 1.46 -14.23
CA ASN A 44 8.13 1.16 -14.49
C ASN A 44 8.33 -0.25 -15.05
N THR A 45 9.14 -0.34 -16.10
CA THR A 45 9.63 -1.61 -16.65
C THR A 45 10.88 -2.12 -15.95
N THR A 46 11.58 -1.24 -15.21
CA THR A 46 12.81 -1.51 -14.47
C THR A 46 12.70 -0.98 -13.05
N TYR A 47 13.03 -1.84 -12.08
CA TYR A 47 12.90 -1.55 -10.66
C TYR A 47 14.25 -1.26 -10.00
N PRO A 48 14.27 -0.39 -8.98
CA PRO A 48 15.42 -0.23 -8.10
C PRO A 48 15.84 -1.56 -7.45
N LYS A 49 17.10 -1.65 -7.03
CA LYS A 49 17.58 -2.81 -6.28
C LYS A 49 16.89 -2.89 -4.92
N VAL A 50 16.73 -4.11 -4.38
CA VAL A 50 16.00 -4.36 -3.12
C VAL A 50 16.50 -3.51 -1.95
N TYR A 51 17.81 -3.28 -1.84
CA TYR A 51 18.34 -2.44 -0.75
C TYR A 51 17.85 -0.99 -0.80
N ILE A 52 17.50 -0.45 -1.98
CA ILE A 52 16.90 0.89 -2.08
C ILE A 52 15.46 0.87 -1.56
N PHE A 53 14.72 -0.21 -1.79
CA PHE A 53 13.39 -0.38 -1.19
C PHE A 53 13.47 -0.43 0.33
N ILE A 54 14.39 -1.24 0.88
CA ILE A 54 14.63 -1.32 2.34
C ILE A 54 14.96 0.07 2.89
N LEU A 55 15.87 0.79 2.24
CA LEU A 55 16.28 2.14 2.66
C LEU A 55 15.08 3.10 2.68
N ASN A 56 14.25 3.10 1.64
CA ASN A 56 13.06 3.95 1.58
C ASN A 56 12.02 3.58 2.65
N GLY A 57 11.79 2.28 2.89
CA GLY A 57 10.92 1.83 3.97
C GLY A 57 11.44 2.27 5.34
N PHE A 58 12.74 2.17 5.57
CA PHE A 58 13.40 2.64 6.79
C PHE A 58 13.27 4.15 6.99
N PHE A 59 13.39 4.94 5.92
CA PHE A 59 13.14 6.38 6.00
C PHE A 59 11.71 6.69 6.41
N ILE A 60 10.71 6.00 5.84
CA ILE A 60 9.31 6.20 6.22
C ILE A 60 9.12 5.87 7.72
N ASP A 61 9.68 4.77 8.18
CA ASP A 61 9.59 4.35 9.59
C ASP A 61 10.23 5.39 10.52
N ILE A 62 11.35 6.03 10.14
CA ILE A 62 11.95 7.12 10.94
C ILE A 62 10.97 8.29 11.13
N PHE A 63 10.24 8.67 10.09
CA PHE A 63 9.34 9.84 10.14
C PHE A 63 8.01 9.55 10.85
N PHE A 64 7.55 8.30 10.88
CA PHE A 64 6.20 7.95 11.34
C PHE A 64 6.12 6.74 12.29
N TYR A 65 7.22 6.45 13.00
CA TYR A 65 7.41 5.28 13.87
C TYR A 65 6.24 4.98 14.82
N GLU A 66 5.57 6.02 15.35
CA GLU A 66 4.51 5.88 16.36
C GLU A 66 3.11 5.65 15.76
N ILE A 67 2.92 5.93 14.47
CA ILE A 67 1.59 6.07 13.87
C ILE A 67 1.35 5.02 12.78
N ILE A 68 2.40 4.50 12.14
CA ILE A 68 2.25 3.69 10.93
C ILE A 68 3.05 2.39 11.01
N GLY A 69 2.52 1.33 10.39
CA GLY A 69 3.11 -0.02 10.42
C GLY A 69 4.51 -0.11 9.79
N PRO A 70 5.23 -1.24 9.98
CA PRO A 70 6.64 -1.35 9.64
C PRO A 70 6.89 -1.37 8.12
N TYR A 71 7.10 -0.20 7.53
CA TYR A 71 7.31 -0.04 6.08
C TYR A 71 8.64 -0.58 5.61
N THR A 72 9.65 -0.68 6.48
CA THR A 72 10.89 -1.38 6.16
C THR A 72 10.62 -2.80 5.69
N ILE A 73 9.71 -3.53 6.37
CA ILE A 73 9.34 -4.89 6.01
C ILE A 73 8.46 -4.89 4.76
N THR A 74 7.48 -4.00 4.68
CA THR A 74 6.59 -3.89 3.51
C THR A 74 7.35 -3.61 2.23
N PHE A 75 8.28 -2.65 2.26
CA PHE A 75 9.11 -2.30 1.11
C PHE A 75 10.14 -3.39 0.81
N PHE A 76 10.66 -4.10 1.81
CA PHE A 76 11.52 -5.26 1.58
C PHE A 76 10.82 -6.34 0.75
N ILE A 77 9.62 -6.75 1.17
CA ILE A 77 8.80 -7.76 0.47
C ILE A 77 8.46 -7.26 -0.95
N ALA A 78 8.01 -6.01 -1.08
CA ALA A 78 7.70 -5.41 -2.37
C ALA A 78 8.94 -5.36 -3.29
N GLY A 79 10.10 -5.01 -2.74
CA GLY A 79 11.37 -4.95 -3.45
C GLY A 79 11.79 -6.31 -3.97
N ILE A 80 11.72 -7.37 -3.13
CA ILE A 80 11.98 -8.75 -3.57
C ILE A 80 11.05 -9.11 -4.72
N PHE A 81 9.76 -8.83 -4.54
CA PHE A 81 8.75 -9.22 -5.50
C PHE A 81 8.92 -8.50 -6.85
N LEU A 82 9.16 -7.20 -6.84
CA LEU A 82 9.32 -6.41 -8.07
C LEU A 82 10.68 -6.65 -8.74
N ALA A 83 11.77 -6.79 -7.98
CA ALA A 83 13.10 -6.95 -8.52
C ALA A 83 13.41 -8.38 -9.03
N PHE A 84 12.83 -9.42 -8.43
CA PHE A 84 13.16 -10.82 -8.73
C PHE A 84 12.04 -11.64 -9.38
N SER A 85 10.81 -11.13 -9.46
CA SER A 85 9.75 -11.85 -10.16
C SER A 85 10.03 -11.93 -11.67
N LEU A 86 10.51 -13.09 -12.13
CA LEU A 86 10.69 -13.42 -13.54
C LEU A 86 9.36 -13.50 -14.31
N VAL A 87 8.24 -13.72 -13.60
CA VAL A 87 6.93 -13.99 -14.19
C VAL A 87 6.05 -12.75 -14.13
N ARG A 88 5.88 -12.05 -15.27
CA ARG A 88 5.05 -10.84 -15.40
C ARG A 88 3.61 -11.00 -14.88
N TRP A 89 3.09 -12.23 -14.86
CA TRP A 89 1.75 -12.51 -14.38
C TRP A 89 1.63 -12.43 -12.84
N GLN A 90 2.66 -12.81 -12.08
CA GLN A 90 2.70 -12.62 -10.62
C GLN A 90 2.73 -11.12 -10.28
N GLN A 91 3.58 -10.35 -10.98
CA GLN A 91 3.59 -8.87 -10.90
C GLN A 91 2.23 -8.25 -11.18
N ARG A 92 1.53 -8.68 -12.24
CA ARG A 92 0.17 -8.22 -12.54
C ARG A 92 -0.85 -8.59 -11.47
N SER A 93 -0.78 -9.80 -10.92
CA SER A 93 -1.71 -10.26 -9.89
C SER A 93 -1.56 -9.43 -8.60
N LEU A 94 -0.34 -9.23 -8.13
CA LEU A 94 -0.05 -8.41 -6.95
C LEU A 94 -0.47 -6.95 -7.15
N LEU A 95 -0.33 -6.45 -8.38
CA LEU A 95 -0.76 -5.11 -8.74
C LEU A 95 -2.28 -4.96 -8.70
N ILE A 96 -3.01 -5.95 -9.23
CA ILE A 96 -4.47 -6.02 -9.14
C ILE A 96 -4.90 -6.09 -7.66
N GLN A 97 -4.18 -6.83 -6.82
CA GLN A 97 -4.44 -6.88 -5.38
C GLN A 97 -4.22 -5.52 -4.72
N PHE A 98 -3.11 -4.84 -5.01
CA PHE A 98 -2.87 -3.49 -4.49
C PHE A 98 -3.93 -2.47 -4.91
N VAL A 99 -4.40 -2.52 -6.16
CA VAL A 99 -5.49 -1.64 -6.64
C VAL A 99 -6.78 -1.94 -5.89
N LEU A 100 -7.12 -3.23 -5.76
CA LEU A 100 -8.33 -3.63 -5.05
C LEU A 100 -8.30 -3.21 -3.58
N ILE A 101 -7.16 -3.34 -2.89
CA ILE A 101 -6.99 -2.87 -1.51
C ILE A 101 -7.22 -1.37 -1.43
N ALA A 102 -6.57 -0.59 -2.30
CA ALA A 102 -6.68 0.87 -2.25
C ALA A 102 -8.12 1.33 -2.48
N VAL A 103 -8.80 0.77 -3.48
CA VAL A 103 -10.19 1.12 -3.81
C VAL A 103 -11.16 0.69 -2.71
N THR A 104 -11.02 -0.53 -2.20
CA THR A 104 -11.92 -1.04 -1.13
C THR A 104 -11.69 -0.33 0.20
N SER A 105 -10.44 -0.02 0.55
CA SER A 105 -10.11 0.80 1.73
C SER A 105 -10.72 2.19 1.63
N LEU A 106 -10.61 2.85 0.47
CA LEU A 106 -11.19 4.18 0.25
C LEU A 106 -12.71 4.16 0.38
N LEU A 107 -13.39 3.17 -0.23
CA LEU A 107 -14.84 3.03 -0.13
C LEU A 107 -15.28 2.75 1.31
N LEU A 108 -14.69 1.76 1.97
CA LEU A 108 -15.02 1.40 3.35
C LEU A 108 -14.80 2.56 4.31
N ASN A 109 -13.63 3.20 4.24
CA ASN A 109 -13.32 4.31 5.15
C ASN A 109 -14.22 5.53 4.88
N SER A 110 -14.65 5.75 3.64
CA SER A 110 -15.63 6.78 3.31
C SER A 110 -17.02 6.45 3.87
N PHE A 111 -17.49 5.21 3.74
CA PHE A 111 -18.78 4.76 4.28
C PHE A 111 -18.84 4.86 5.81
N ILE A 112 -17.81 4.33 6.49
CA ILE A 112 -17.71 4.43 7.95
C ILE A 112 -17.57 5.91 8.37
N GLY A 113 -16.83 6.69 7.56
CA GLY A 113 -16.73 8.16 7.58
C GLY A 113 -18.07 8.85 7.78
N ILE A 114 -19.01 8.54 6.90
CA ILE A 114 -20.35 9.13 6.83
C ILE A 114 -21.23 8.66 7.99
N GLN A 115 -21.08 7.41 8.45
CA GLN A 115 -22.01 6.79 9.40
C GLN A 115 -21.72 7.13 10.87
N GLU A 116 -20.44 7.23 11.27
CA GLU A 116 -20.07 7.44 12.68
C GLU A 116 -19.49 8.84 13.01
N GLY A 117 -19.33 9.71 12.00
CA GLY A 117 -18.65 10.99 12.17
C GLY A 117 -17.13 10.83 12.35
N PHE A 118 -16.36 11.85 11.98
CA PHE A 118 -14.90 11.77 11.88
C PHE A 118 -14.13 11.75 13.22
N ALA A 119 -14.82 11.61 14.36
CA ALA A 119 -14.25 11.76 15.71
C ALA A 119 -13.92 10.44 16.42
N PHE A 120 -14.52 9.30 16.04
CA PHE A 120 -14.29 8.01 16.70
C PHE A 120 -13.23 7.20 15.95
N VAL A 121 -11.98 7.28 16.42
CA VAL A 121 -10.79 6.73 15.73
C VAL A 121 -10.46 5.30 16.17
N GLU A 122 -10.72 4.92 17.43
CA GLU A 122 -10.21 3.65 18.00
C GLU A 122 -10.99 2.40 17.54
N ASN A 123 -12.34 2.43 17.55
CA ASN A 123 -13.14 1.29 17.05
C ASN A 123 -13.10 1.15 15.52
N ARG A 124 -12.77 2.23 14.79
CA ARG A 124 -12.62 2.22 13.33
C ARG A 124 -11.46 1.38 12.85
N ALA A 125 -10.32 1.44 13.55
CA ALA A 125 -9.14 0.67 13.16
C ALA A 125 -9.47 -0.84 13.15
N VAL A 126 -10.19 -1.32 14.17
CA VAL A 126 -10.55 -2.74 14.28
C VAL A 126 -11.58 -3.15 13.22
N ILE A 127 -12.66 -2.38 13.05
CA ILE A 127 -13.73 -2.71 12.09
C ILE A 127 -13.24 -2.60 10.64
N SER A 128 -12.47 -1.55 10.32
CA SER A 128 -11.83 -1.37 9.01
C SER A 128 -10.86 -2.51 8.72
N THR A 129 -10.05 -2.92 9.70
CA THR A 129 -9.10 -4.04 9.55
C THR A 129 -9.82 -5.36 9.30
N ILE A 130 -10.89 -5.66 10.07
CA ILE A 130 -11.68 -6.88 9.89
C ILE A 130 -12.36 -6.89 8.52
N LEU A 131 -12.98 -5.79 8.13
CA LEU A 131 -13.64 -5.66 6.82
C LEU A 131 -12.64 -5.77 5.67
N LEU A 132 -11.43 -5.20 5.81
CA LEU A 132 -10.35 -5.40 4.87
C LEU A 132 -10.02 -6.88 4.74
N ILE A 133 -9.78 -7.58 5.86
CA ILE A 133 -9.43 -9.01 5.88
C ILE A 133 -10.52 -9.85 5.19
N ILE A 134 -11.80 -9.55 5.43
CA ILE A 134 -12.91 -10.26 4.79
C ILE A 134 -12.91 -10.02 3.28
N ILE A 135 -12.80 -8.75 2.85
CA ILE A 135 -12.72 -8.39 1.44
C ILE A 135 -11.52 -9.06 0.76
N TRP A 136 -10.39 -9.15 1.47
CA TRP A 136 -9.19 -9.85 1.03
C TRP A 136 -9.42 -11.33 0.76
N VAL A 137 -10.04 -12.03 1.71
CA VAL A 137 -10.41 -13.44 1.54
C VAL A 137 -11.32 -13.61 0.33
N LEU A 138 -12.28 -12.71 0.14
CA LEU A 138 -13.20 -12.75 -1.00
C LEU A 138 -12.50 -12.48 -2.34
N ILE A 139 -11.59 -11.51 -2.40
CA ILE A 139 -10.79 -11.23 -3.60
C ILE A 139 -9.89 -12.42 -3.94
N PHE A 140 -9.23 -12.99 -2.93
CA PHE A 140 -8.39 -14.17 -3.11
C PHE A 140 -9.20 -15.33 -3.67
N LEU A 141 -10.36 -15.63 -3.07
CA LEU A 141 -11.25 -16.69 -3.55
C LEU A 141 -11.76 -16.43 -4.97
N TYR A 142 -12.10 -15.18 -5.31
CA TYR A 142 -12.55 -14.79 -6.65
C TYR A 142 -11.44 -14.93 -7.70
N GLN A 143 -10.21 -14.61 -7.36
CA GLN A 143 -9.09 -14.64 -8.31
C GLN A 143 -8.33 -15.97 -8.32
N ARG A 144 -8.55 -16.85 -7.33
CA ARG A 144 -7.88 -18.15 -7.17
C ARG A 144 -7.86 -18.97 -8.45
N ASP A 145 -8.98 -19.05 -9.16
CA ASP A 145 -9.08 -19.89 -10.36
C ASP A 145 -8.35 -19.30 -11.57
N LYS A 146 -8.13 -17.97 -11.60
CA LYS A 146 -7.22 -17.34 -12.56
C LYS A 146 -5.75 -17.55 -12.18
N TRP A 147 -5.49 -17.82 -10.90
CA TRP A 147 -4.15 -18.01 -10.38
C TRP A 147 -3.64 -19.44 -10.51
N LEU A 148 -4.51 -20.41 -10.24
CA LEU A 148 -4.19 -21.83 -10.34
C LEU A 148 -4.12 -22.34 -11.78
N LYS A 149 -4.58 -21.56 -12.78
CA LYS A 149 -4.51 -21.96 -14.21
C LYS A 149 -3.10 -21.87 -14.82
N ASN A 150 -2.19 -21.14 -14.19
CA ASN A 150 -0.83 -20.89 -14.70
C ASN A 150 0.26 -21.52 -13.81
N ILE A 151 -0.13 -22.39 -12.86
CA ILE A 151 0.75 -23.23 -12.05
C ILE A 151 0.60 -24.65 -12.59
#